data_AF-A0DYL2-F1
#
_entry.id   AF-A0DYL2-F1
#
_cell.length_a   1.000
_cell.length_b   1.000
_cell.length_c   1.000
_cell.angle_alpha   90.00
_cell.angle_beta   90.00
_cell.angle_gamma   90.00
#
_symmetry.space_group_name_H-M   'P 1'
#
loop_
_entity.id
_entity.type
_entity.pdbx_description
1 polymer ?
#
loop_
_entity_poly.entity_id
_entity_poly.type
_entity_poly.pdbx_seq_one_letter_code
_entity_poly.pdbx_strand_id
1 'polypeptide(L)'
;MNPLMEKDLKQSMELLKHICYPSNGMVFIIHDNHIGYLATGRLVIKEGHLDDNAYVKKNNKEWIRYVPYKEIPMIIDPEKEYIVVANNKFIPDYELSWNSQPTSRARRLNDLINQNRYRREVYYYKSYKTLIRHLIVNTKNKLMELLYKYDQKHDLSNEISILENWTYMGIRFLRCLIIWII
;
A
#
# COMPACT_ATOMS: atom_id res chain seq x y z
N MET A 1 -10.67 26.17 8.81
CA MET A 1 -11.38 24.94 9.22
C MET A 1 -12.68 25.32 9.89
N ASN A 2 -13.78 24.61 9.60
CA ASN A 2 -15.02 24.69 10.39
C ASN A 2 -14.71 24.28 11.86
N PRO A 3 -15.12 25.05 12.89
CA PRO A 3 -14.86 24.70 14.29
C PRO A 3 -15.38 23.31 14.72
N LEU A 4 -16.47 22.83 14.10
CA LEU A 4 -17.01 21.50 14.34
C LEU A 4 -16.08 20.40 13.81
N MET A 5 -15.53 20.59 12.62
CA MET A 5 -14.53 19.68 12.04
C MET A 5 -13.28 19.61 12.91
N GLU A 6 -12.76 20.75 13.39
CA GLU A 6 -11.57 20.76 14.24
C GLU A 6 -11.79 20.00 15.54
N LYS A 7 -13.01 20.11 16.11
CA LYS A 7 -13.42 19.35 17.29
C LYS A 7 -13.50 17.85 17.00
N ASP A 8 -14.13 17.44 15.90
CA ASP A 8 -14.34 16.03 15.57
C ASP A 8 -13.04 15.32 15.17
N LEU A 9 -12.19 15.99 14.40
CA LEU A 9 -10.84 15.51 14.09
C LEU A 9 -10.03 15.36 15.37
N LYS A 10 -10.00 16.37 16.25
CA LYS A 10 -9.29 16.28 17.53
C LYS A 10 -9.81 15.13 18.39
N GLN A 11 -11.12 14.95 18.49
CA GLN A 11 -11.71 13.84 19.26
C GLN A 11 -11.37 12.48 18.67
N SER A 12 -11.46 12.34 17.34
CA SER A 12 -11.11 11.10 16.65
C SER A 12 -9.62 10.77 16.82
N MET A 13 -8.75 11.75 16.64
CA MET A 13 -7.30 11.62 16.84
C MET A 13 -6.95 11.28 18.30
N GLU A 14 -7.66 11.88 19.26
CA GLU A 14 -7.55 11.59 20.69
C GLU A 14 -7.93 10.15 21.03
N LEU A 15 -8.96 9.59 20.40
CA LEU A 15 -9.35 8.19 20.59
C LEU A 15 -8.37 7.24 19.90
N LEU A 16 -8.00 7.53 18.66
CA LEU A 16 -7.13 6.67 17.84
C LEU A 16 -5.73 6.52 18.43
N LYS A 17 -5.23 7.52 19.18
CA LYS A 17 -3.91 7.44 19.86
C LYS A 17 -3.82 6.29 20.87
N HIS A 18 -4.96 5.83 21.39
CA HIS A 18 -5.01 4.76 22.38
C HIS A 18 -4.93 3.36 21.75
N ILE A 19 -5.06 3.25 20.42
CA ILE A 19 -4.91 1.97 19.70
C ILE A 19 -3.43 1.59 19.69
N CYS A 20 -3.03 0.75 20.64
CA CYS A 20 -1.65 0.30 20.82
C CYS A 20 -1.29 -0.97 20.03
N TYR A 21 -2.28 -1.75 19.57
CA TYR A 21 -2.08 -2.97 18.80
C TYR A 21 -3.37 -3.37 18.06
N PRO A 22 -3.29 -4.05 16.89
CA PRO A 22 -2.08 -4.24 16.07
C PRO A 22 -1.64 -2.95 15.36
N SER A 23 -0.36 -2.90 14.99
CA SER A 23 0.17 -1.80 14.18
C SER A 23 -0.36 -1.91 12.76
N ASN A 24 -1.18 -0.94 12.34
CA ASN A 24 -1.89 -0.95 11.07
C ASN A 24 -1.96 0.45 10.47
N GLY A 25 -2.10 0.51 9.15
CA GLY A 25 -2.57 1.73 8.49
C GLY A 25 -4.10 1.80 8.56
N MET A 26 -4.65 2.79 9.22
CA MET A 26 -6.08 3.04 9.30
C MET A 26 -6.47 4.20 8.39
N VAL A 27 -7.45 3.98 7.53
CA VAL A 27 -8.09 5.04 6.73
C VAL A 27 -9.45 5.33 7.36
N PHE A 28 -9.79 6.60 7.52
CA PHE A 28 -11.02 7.05 8.15
C PHE A 28 -11.62 8.25 7.41
N ILE A 29 -12.89 8.51 7.70
CA ILE A 29 -13.67 9.63 7.19
C ILE A 29 -14.10 10.46 8.38
N ILE A 30 -14.08 11.77 8.23
CA ILE A 30 -14.56 12.76 9.19
C ILE A 30 -15.81 13.41 8.58
N HIS A 31 -16.63 14.08 9.39
CA HIS A 31 -17.76 14.86 8.87
C HIS A 31 -17.34 15.82 7.74
N ASP A 32 -18.28 16.18 6.87
CA ASP A 32 -18.09 17.08 5.72
C ASP A 32 -17.10 16.56 4.64
N ASN A 33 -17.08 15.25 4.38
CA ASN A 33 -16.26 14.59 3.34
C ASN A 33 -14.74 14.66 3.55
N HIS A 34 -14.28 15.01 4.74
CA HIS A 34 -12.86 14.99 5.06
C HIS A 34 -12.34 13.56 5.22
N ILE A 35 -11.14 13.27 4.72
CA ILE A 35 -10.54 11.93 4.75
C ILE A 35 -9.18 11.93 5.42
N GLY A 36 -8.89 10.86 6.14
CA GLY A 36 -7.66 10.74 6.90
C GLY A 36 -7.02 9.37 6.84
N TYR A 37 -5.71 9.35 7.06
CA TYR A 37 -4.91 8.17 7.31
C TYR A 37 -4.13 8.36 8.60
N LEU A 38 -4.07 7.31 9.40
CA LEU A 38 -3.24 7.24 10.59
C LEU A 38 -2.58 5.86 10.71
N ALA A 39 -1.27 5.83 10.98
CA ALA A 39 -0.65 4.60 11.46
C ALA A 39 -0.99 4.40 12.94
N THR A 40 -1.68 3.30 13.26
CA THR A 40 -1.98 2.92 14.65
C THR A 40 -0.92 1.97 15.19
N GLY A 41 -0.95 1.77 16.51
CA GLY A 41 -0.05 0.84 17.21
C GLY A 41 1.19 1.49 17.79
N ARG A 42 1.92 0.73 18.60
CA ARG A 42 3.20 1.14 19.15
C ARG A 42 4.32 0.88 18.13
N LEU A 43 4.60 1.88 17.30
CA LEU A 43 5.64 1.81 16.28
C LEU A 43 7.02 1.98 16.93
N VAL A 44 8.00 1.20 16.47
CA VAL A 44 9.37 1.20 17.01
C VAL A 44 10.34 1.74 15.97
N ILE A 45 11.24 2.60 16.40
CA ILE A 45 12.43 3.01 15.63
C ILE A 45 13.55 2.04 15.98
N LYS A 46 14.24 1.55 14.94
CA LYS A 46 15.35 0.61 15.09
C LYS A 46 16.66 1.17 14.52
N GLU A 47 17.78 0.70 15.04
CA GLU A 47 19.13 0.93 14.49
C GLU A 47 19.49 -0.17 13.47
N GLY A 48 20.14 0.19 12.36
CA GLY A 48 20.57 -0.73 11.29
C GLY A 48 19.68 -0.74 10.04
N HIS A 49 20.20 -1.26 8.92
CA HIS A 49 19.48 -1.40 7.64
C HIS A 49 18.94 -2.83 7.46
N LEU A 50 17.90 -3.01 6.64
CA LEU A 50 17.26 -4.32 6.39
C LEU A 50 18.21 -5.41 5.89
N ASP A 51 19.25 -5.01 5.18
CA ASP A 51 20.28 -5.92 4.64
C ASP A 51 21.10 -6.58 5.76
N ASP A 52 21.02 -6.06 6.99
CA ASP A 52 21.81 -6.52 8.13
C ASP A 52 21.14 -7.59 9.00
N ASN A 53 19.80 -7.77 8.95
CA ASN A 53 19.00 -8.96 9.37
C ASN A 53 17.50 -8.66 9.65
N ALA A 54 16.62 -9.62 9.33
CA ALA A 54 15.18 -9.57 9.66
C ALA A 54 14.83 -10.01 11.09
N TYR A 55 15.79 -10.57 11.83
CA TYR A 55 15.60 -11.13 13.17
C TYR A 55 16.41 -10.37 14.22
N VAL A 56 15.81 -10.16 15.40
CA VAL A 56 16.49 -9.54 16.56
C VAL A 56 17.68 -10.41 16.96
N LYS A 57 18.89 -9.85 16.91
CA LYS A 57 20.09 -10.54 17.41
C LYS A 57 20.05 -10.59 18.93
N LYS A 58 20.44 -11.74 19.51
CA LYS A 58 20.33 -12.06 20.95
C LYS A 58 20.92 -11.00 21.90
N ASN A 59 21.81 -10.13 21.43
CA ASN A 59 22.54 -9.14 22.23
C ASN A 59 22.50 -7.68 21.71
N ASN A 60 21.65 -7.33 20.73
CA ASN A 60 21.68 -5.96 20.18
C ASN A 60 20.60 -5.04 20.75
N LYS A 61 21.01 -3.78 21.01
CA LYS A 61 20.17 -2.62 21.35
C LYS A 61 19.43 -2.06 20.13
N GLU A 62 18.90 -2.93 19.26
CA GLU A 62 18.37 -2.51 17.95
C GLU A 62 17.15 -1.61 18.09
N TRP A 63 16.41 -1.69 19.20
CA TRP A 63 15.24 -0.84 19.40
C TRP A 63 15.66 0.43 20.13
N ILE A 64 15.63 1.55 19.40
CA ILE A 64 16.07 2.85 19.92
C ILE A 64 14.98 3.44 20.83
N ARG A 65 13.75 3.52 20.33
CA ARG A 65 12.59 4.12 21.01
C ARG A 65 11.28 3.78 20.31
N TYR A 66 10.17 4.07 20.98
CA TYR A 66 8.88 4.19 20.31
C TYR A 66 8.78 5.50 19.52
N VAL A 67 8.01 5.49 18.43
CA VAL A 67 7.58 6.71 17.75
C VAL A 67 6.55 7.40 18.67
N PRO A 68 6.82 8.63 19.15
CA PRO A 68 5.84 9.37 19.93
C PRO A 68 4.67 9.78 19.03
N TYR A 69 3.51 9.97 19.63
CA TYR A 69 2.28 10.26 18.90
C TYR A 69 2.40 11.43 17.90
N LYS A 70 3.11 12.51 18.29
CA LYS A 70 3.35 13.68 17.43
C LYS A 70 4.20 13.38 16.17
N GLU A 71 4.90 12.25 16.14
CA GLU A 71 5.73 11.77 15.03
C GLU A 71 5.05 10.59 14.32
N ILE A 72 3.81 10.22 14.67
CA ILE A 72 3.11 9.16 13.96
C ILE A 72 2.74 9.65 12.55
N PRO A 73 3.01 8.84 11.51
CA PRO A 73 2.39 8.98 10.20
C PRO A 73 0.92 9.35 10.19
N MET A 74 0.63 10.56 9.72
CA MET A 74 -0.74 11.03 9.55
C MET A 74 -0.85 11.84 8.26
N ILE A 75 -1.95 11.62 7.54
CA ILE A 75 -2.34 12.44 6.39
C ILE A 75 -3.81 12.81 6.60
N ILE A 76 -4.12 14.10 6.44
CA ILE A 76 -5.48 14.64 6.46
C ILE A 76 -5.64 15.41 5.16
N ASP A 77 -6.75 15.16 4.45
CA ASP A 77 -7.14 15.84 3.20
C ASP A 77 -6.00 16.01 2.20
N PRO A 78 -5.45 14.89 1.67
CA PRO A 78 -4.36 14.99 0.72
C PRO A 78 -4.82 15.70 -0.56
N GLU A 79 -3.93 16.47 -1.21
CA GLU A 79 -4.23 17.21 -2.45
C GLU A 79 -4.82 16.36 -3.58
N LYS A 80 -4.52 15.05 -3.58
CA LYS A 80 -5.08 14.09 -4.56
C LYS A 80 -6.54 13.70 -4.29
N GLU A 81 -7.12 14.10 -3.16
CA GLU A 81 -8.54 13.87 -2.77
C GLU A 81 -8.91 12.39 -2.59
N TYR A 82 -7.93 11.50 -2.42
CA TYR A 82 -8.18 10.09 -2.10
C TYR A 82 -6.99 9.47 -1.38
N ILE A 83 -7.24 8.38 -0.63
CA ILE A 83 -6.20 7.64 0.10
C ILE A 83 -6.19 6.18 -0.38
N VAL A 84 -5.00 5.65 -0.69
CA VAL A 84 -4.80 4.26 -1.10
C VAL A 84 -3.85 3.57 -0.14
N VAL A 85 -4.36 2.59 0.60
CA VAL A 85 -3.56 1.75 1.50
C VAL A 85 -3.73 0.28 1.10
N ALA A 86 -2.65 -0.29 0.59
CA ALA A 86 -2.59 -1.68 0.12
C ALA A 86 -1.29 -2.34 0.59
N ASN A 87 -0.96 -2.17 1.88
CA ASN A 87 0.30 -2.60 2.50
C ASN A 87 1.57 -2.11 1.77
N ASN A 88 1.42 -1.13 0.88
CA ASN A 88 2.50 -0.46 0.18
C ASN A 88 3.19 0.52 1.13
N LYS A 89 4.46 0.82 0.86
CA LYS A 89 5.09 2.01 1.43
C LYS A 89 4.27 3.23 0.98
N PHE A 90 3.72 3.97 1.95
CA PHE A 90 2.82 5.10 1.68
C PHE A 90 3.43 6.45 2.10
N ILE A 91 4.44 6.43 2.98
CA ILE A 91 5.22 7.61 3.37
C ILE A 91 6.69 7.34 3.04
N PRO A 92 7.30 8.13 2.12
CA PRO A 92 8.66 7.89 1.65
C PRO A 92 9.71 7.92 2.76
N ASP A 93 9.58 8.82 3.73
CA ASP A 93 10.63 9.16 4.70
C ASP A 93 10.51 8.43 6.04
N TYR A 94 9.53 7.53 6.18
CA TYR A 94 9.33 6.75 7.38
C TYR A 94 9.64 5.27 7.15
N GLU A 95 10.72 4.78 7.76
CA GLU A 95 11.11 3.37 7.78
C GLU A 95 10.38 2.58 8.88
N LEU A 96 9.04 2.67 8.89
CA LEU A 96 8.22 2.03 9.93
C LEU A 96 7.75 0.63 9.56
N SER A 97 7.75 0.29 8.27
CA SER A 97 7.29 -0.99 7.77
C SER A 97 8.34 -1.66 6.90
N TRP A 98 9.14 -2.49 7.56
CA TRP A 98 10.19 -3.32 6.95
C TRP A 98 9.63 -4.39 5.99
N ASN A 99 8.37 -4.83 6.17
CA ASN A 99 7.67 -5.79 5.32
C ASN A 99 6.59 -5.14 4.44
N SER A 100 6.95 -4.07 3.72
CA SER A 100 6.04 -3.47 2.75
C SER A 100 5.80 -4.45 1.60
N GLN A 101 4.53 -4.73 1.30
CA GLN A 101 4.18 -5.56 0.15
C GLN A 101 4.47 -4.80 -1.15
N PRO A 102 4.67 -5.52 -2.28
CA PRO A 102 4.83 -4.88 -3.57
C PRO A 102 3.75 -3.83 -3.83
N THR A 103 4.16 -2.65 -4.29
CA THR A 103 3.28 -1.49 -4.51
C THR A 103 2.31 -1.67 -5.69
N SER A 104 2.33 -2.83 -6.35
CA SER A 104 1.52 -3.16 -7.52
C SER A 104 0.03 -2.94 -7.27
N ARG A 105 -0.50 -3.41 -6.13
CA ARG A 105 -1.91 -3.18 -5.78
C ARG A 105 -2.24 -1.70 -5.65
N ALA A 106 -1.43 -0.96 -4.90
CA ALA A 106 -1.61 0.48 -4.71
C ALA A 106 -1.52 1.22 -6.05
N ARG A 107 -0.57 0.85 -6.92
CA ARG A 107 -0.44 1.41 -8.27
C ARG A 107 -1.72 1.21 -9.07
N ARG A 108 -2.24 -0.01 -9.14
CA ARG A 108 -3.48 -0.27 -9.88
C ARG A 108 -4.65 0.53 -9.31
N LEU A 109 -4.77 0.63 -7.99
CA LEU A 109 -5.82 1.41 -7.36
C LEU A 109 -5.75 2.89 -7.75
N ASN A 110 -4.55 3.47 -7.76
CA ASN A 110 -4.34 4.81 -8.29
C ASN A 110 -4.77 4.91 -9.77
N ASP A 111 -4.36 3.96 -10.63
CA ASP A 111 -4.74 3.96 -12.05
C ASP A 111 -6.26 3.91 -12.23
N LEU A 112 -6.95 3.07 -11.45
CA LEU A 112 -8.40 2.90 -11.51
C LEU A 112 -9.13 4.17 -11.05
N ILE A 113 -8.70 4.77 -9.95
CA ILE A 113 -9.26 6.03 -9.46
C ILE A 113 -9.05 7.12 -10.52
N ASN A 114 -7.83 7.24 -11.07
CA ASN A 114 -7.53 8.24 -12.10
C ASN A 114 -8.35 8.03 -13.39
N GLN A 115 -8.59 6.77 -13.80
CA GLN A 115 -9.42 6.43 -14.96
C GLN A 115 -10.90 6.77 -14.75
N ASN A 116 -11.38 6.77 -13.51
CA ASN A 116 -12.80 6.91 -13.18
C ASN A 116 -13.15 8.15 -12.34
N ARG A 117 -12.19 9.06 -12.11
CA ARG A 117 -12.31 10.21 -11.19
C ARG A 117 -13.54 11.09 -11.50
N TYR A 118 -13.93 11.15 -12.77
CA TYR A 118 -15.08 11.96 -13.23
C TYR A 118 -16.44 11.26 -13.10
N ARG A 119 -16.49 9.96 -12.84
CA ARG A 119 -17.75 9.19 -12.79
C ARG A 119 -18.46 9.26 -11.44
N ARG A 120 -17.76 9.68 -10.36
CA ARG A 120 -18.32 9.81 -8.99
C ARG A 120 -19.09 8.57 -8.50
N GLU A 121 -18.63 7.37 -8.88
CA GLU A 121 -19.25 6.10 -8.49
C GLU A 121 -18.46 5.43 -7.34
N VAL A 122 -19.16 4.80 -6.40
CA VAL A 122 -18.52 3.96 -5.37
C VAL A 122 -18.05 2.65 -6.02
N TYR A 123 -16.73 2.52 -6.21
CA TYR A 123 -16.16 1.29 -6.76
C TYR A 123 -15.84 0.26 -5.68
N TYR A 124 -16.69 -0.77 -5.58
CA TYR A 124 -16.40 -1.93 -4.75
C TYR A 124 -15.70 -3.01 -5.59
N TYR A 125 -14.36 -3.05 -5.56
CA TYR A 125 -13.60 -4.10 -6.23
C TYR A 125 -13.64 -5.40 -5.42
N LYS A 126 -14.64 -6.26 -5.72
CA LYS A 126 -14.88 -7.55 -5.04
C LYS A 126 -13.76 -8.57 -5.19
N SER A 127 -12.83 -8.43 -6.14
CA SER A 127 -11.80 -9.45 -6.36
C SER A 127 -10.42 -8.90 -6.76
N TYR A 128 -9.40 -9.43 -6.09
CA TYR A 128 -7.99 -9.22 -6.40
C TYR A 128 -7.62 -9.62 -7.84
N LYS A 129 -8.29 -10.64 -8.38
CA LYS A 129 -8.03 -11.20 -9.71
C LYS A 129 -8.19 -10.15 -10.82
N THR A 130 -9.16 -9.25 -10.69
CA THR A 130 -9.34 -8.14 -11.63
C THR A 130 -8.32 -7.03 -11.42
N LEU A 131 -7.93 -6.78 -10.17
CA LEU A 131 -7.01 -5.71 -9.80
C LEU A 131 -5.64 -5.92 -10.45
N ILE A 132 -5.00 -7.06 -10.19
CA ILE A 132 -3.62 -7.25 -10.61
C ILE A 132 -3.45 -7.77 -12.05
N ARG A 133 -4.52 -8.24 -12.70
CA ARG A 133 -4.45 -8.82 -14.05
C ARG A 133 -3.76 -7.90 -15.05
N HIS A 134 -4.09 -6.61 -15.04
CA HIS A 134 -3.48 -5.64 -15.95
C HIS A 134 -1.97 -5.53 -15.73
N LEU A 135 -1.52 -5.52 -14.48
CA LEU A 135 -0.11 -5.45 -14.15
C LEU A 135 0.63 -6.72 -14.56
N ILE A 136 0.05 -7.90 -14.31
CA ILE A 136 0.69 -9.16 -14.71
C ILE A 136 0.79 -9.26 -16.24
N VAL A 137 -0.26 -8.86 -16.97
CA VAL A 137 -0.24 -8.84 -18.45
C VAL A 137 0.86 -7.91 -18.94
N ASN A 138 0.96 -6.68 -18.41
CA ASN A 138 2.00 -5.74 -18.82
C ASN A 138 3.41 -6.26 -18.50
N THR A 139 3.60 -6.88 -17.32
CA THR A 139 4.88 -7.50 -16.95
C THR A 139 5.21 -8.68 -17.86
N LYS A 140 4.24 -9.55 -18.17
CA LYS A 140 4.43 -10.65 -19.13
C LYS A 140 4.83 -10.10 -20.49
N ASN A 141 4.13 -9.10 -21.03
CA ASN A 141 4.47 -8.55 -22.34
C ASN A 141 5.89 -7.99 -22.39
N LYS A 142 6.32 -7.26 -21.36
CA LYS A 142 7.70 -6.75 -21.25
C LYS A 142 8.73 -7.87 -21.12
N LEU A 143 8.40 -8.94 -20.40
CA LEU A 143 9.27 -10.10 -20.29
C LEU A 143 9.36 -10.86 -21.62
N MET A 144 8.25 -11.00 -22.36
CA MET A 144 8.22 -11.59 -23.69
C MET A 144 9.10 -10.79 -24.67
N GLU A 145 9.01 -9.46 -24.67
CA GLU A 145 9.88 -8.59 -25.48
C GLU A 145 11.37 -8.85 -25.21
N LEU A 146 11.75 -9.04 -23.94
CA LEU A 146 13.12 -9.40 -23.58
C LEU A 146 13.47 -10.81 -24.03
N LEU A 147 12.62 -11.81 -23.77
CA LEU A 147 12.87 -13.19 -24.14
C LEU A 147 13.09 -13.35 -25.64
N TYR A 148 12.25 -12.76 -26.49
CA TYR A 148 12.46 -12.78 -27.95
C TYR A 148 13.78 -12.12 -28.38
N LYS A 149 14.24 -11.09 -27.65
CA LYS A 149 15.53 -10.45 -27.94
C LYS A 149 16.72 -11.36 -27.58
N TYR A 150 16.61 -12.13 -26.50
CA TYR A 150 17.68 -13.03 -26.03
C TYR A 150 17.66 -14.40 -26.73
N ASP A 151 16.49 -14.86 -27.16
CA ASP A 151 16.28 -16.12 -27.88
C ASP A 151 17.18 -16.24 -29.12
N GLN A 152 17.41 -15.11 -29.82
CA GLN A 152 18.33 -14.99 -30.96
C GLN A 152 19.75 -15.56 -30.67
N LYS A 153 20.11 -15.75 -29.40
CA LYS A 153 21.42 -16.24 -28.96
C LYS A 153 21.38 -17.52 -28.11
N HIS A 154 20.22 -17.96 -27.62
CA HIS A 154 20.16 -18.92 -26.52
C HIS A 154 19.07 -20.01 -26.60
N ASP A 155 18.32 -20.13 -27.70
CA ASP A 155 17.21 -21.10 -27.89
C ASP A 155 16.31 -21.22 -26.66
N LEU A 156 15.41 -20.24 -26.53
CA LEU A 156 14.45 -20.07 -25.44
C LEU A 156 13.02 -20.45 -25.88
N SER A 157 12.90 -21.27 -26.93
CA SER A 157 11.63 -21.65 -27.56
C SER A 157 10.63 -22.22 -26.54
N ASN A 158 11.12 -23.00 -25.58
CA ASN A 158 10.29 -23.62 -24.54
C ASN A 158 9.82 -22.58 -23.50
N GLU A 159 10.70 -21.70 -23.03
CA GLU A 159 10.40 -20.66 -22.05
C GLU A 159 9.39 -19.66 -22.60
N ILE A 160 9.55 -19.28 -23.87
CA ILE A 160 8.63 -18.43 -24.63
C ILE A 160 7.25 -19.10 -24.68
N SER A 161 7.18 -20.36 -25.11
CA SER A 161 5.92 -21.12 -25.19
C SER A 161 5.20 -21.24 -23.84
N ILE A 162 5.95 -21.52 -22.75
CA ILE A 162 5.38 -21.59 -21.40
C ILE A 162 4.76 -20.24 -21.02
N LEU A 163 5.49 -19.15 -21.24
CA LEU A 163 5.03 -17.83 -20.82
C LEU A 163 3.86 -17.35 -21.69
N GLU A 164 3.87 -17.60 -23.01
CA GLU A 164 2.75 -17.32 -23.92
C GLU A 164 1.44 -17.97 -23.46
N ASN A 165 1.51 -19.25 -23.06
CA ASN A 165 0.36 -20.03 -22.65
C ASN A 165 -0.06 -19.80 -21.19
N TRP A 166 0.71 -19.06 -20.41
CA TRP A 166 0.36 -18.77 -19.03
C TRP A 166 -0.85 -17.82 -18.91
N THR A 167 -1.92 -18.29 -18.25
CA THR A 167 -3.23 -17.61 -18.10
C THR A 167 -3.45 -16.95 -16.74
N TYR A 168 -2.39 -16.75 -15.95
CA TYR A 168 -2.39 -15.94 -14.72
C TYR A 168 -3.26 -16.49 -13.56
N MET A 169 -3.62 -17.78 -13.59
CA MET A 169 -4.73 -18.31 -12.78
C MET A 169 -4.37 -18.81 -11.35
N GLY A 170 -3.21 -18.42 -10.80
CA GLY A 170 -2.66 -19.02 -9.57
C GLY A 170 -2.77 -18.23 -8.25
N ILE A 171 -3.21 -16.96 -8.23
CA ILE A 171 -3.11 -16.14 -7.01
C ILE A 171 -4.47 -16.04 -6.30
N ARG A 172 -4.58 -16.66 -5.12
CA ARG A 172 -5.83 -16.72 -4.32
C ARG A 172 -5.61 -16.05 -2.94
N PHE A 173 -6.53 -15.15 -2.61
CA PHE A 173 -6.79 -14.47 -1.32
C PHE A 173 -5.86 -13.34 -0.86
N LEU A 174 -6.37 -12.08 -0.93
CA LEU A 174 -6.05 -10.97 -0.02
C LEU A 174 -7.16 -9.89 -0.13
N ARG A 175 -7.63 -9.36 1.01
CA ARG A 175 -8.64 -8.29 1.08
C ARG A 175 -7.95 -6.92 0.91
N CYS A 176 -8.55 -6.01 0.14
CA CYS A 176 -8.13 -4.62 0.01
C CYS A 176 -9.29 -3.71 0.41
N LEU A 177 -9.02 -2.63 1.13
CA LEU A 177 -9.98 -1.57 1.42
C LEU A 177 -9.62 -0.34 0.57
N ILE A 178 -10.61 0.23 -0.10
CA ILE A 178 -10.52 1.48 -0.83
C ILE A 178 -11.55 2.39 -0.19
N ILE A 179 -11.13 3.57 0.24
CA ILE A 179 -12.06 4.62 0.66
C ILE A 179 -11.82 5.80 -0.27
N TRP A 180 -12.83 6.10 -1.07
CA TRP A 180 -12.89 7.28 -1.94
C TRP A 180 -14.20 8.00 -1.59
N ILE A 181 -14.11 9.22 -1.06
CA ILE A 181 -15.27 10.06 -0.79
C ILE A 181 -14.97 11.49 -1.24
N ILE A 182 -15.81 11.89 -2.21
CA ILE A 182 -16.28 13.21 -2.67
C ILE A 182 -15.37 14.42 -2.44
#